data_AF-A0A3M6UIS0-F1
#
_entry.id   AF-A0A3M6UIS0-F1
#
_cell.length_a   1.000
_cell.length_b   1.000
_cell.length_c   1.000
_cell.angle_alpha   90.00
_cell.angle_beta   90.00
_cell.angle_gamma   90.00
#
_symmetry.space_group_name_H-M   'P 1'
#
loop_
_entity.id
_entity.type
_entity.pdbx_description
1 polymer ?
#
loop_
_entity_poly.entity_id
_entity_poly.type
_entity_poly.pdbx_seq_one_letter_code
_entity_poly.pdbx_strand_id
1 'polypeptide(L)'
;MSAVDKDGYLLRQQRSHNSSSYGHFRTIFISSGLSCLMTVLIISFLLRNTAFVNIYIPNSASSQTSKHDQERRSYAKNVELVMLPFAVKQGAVCLDGSPPGYYFRQGHGAGGNNWIIHFFGGAWCFDEESCLQRSKTRLGSSNFFPPHPPTLQGILSDNDKINPDFYDWNLVLLCYCDGASFTGYRSDPVNVNGQYIYMRGKKILEVIIDQLLQSEFRNAKRLLLSGTSAGSLAVTMNADFVRSRIPKSIDVRALVDSGYFVDVAALSGENMINKHFKEMFDVHNSVGGVDEDCARGFRPSLRWKCLFPQHAFNFVSTPLFVLQSAYDEWQLIHIRGINCQVPDYSDNFTTKRSLFRRSTKDTISPSKPSPDRNWNYKHIHGIYCRPPECTRNEMAAIMQYRNVSLFALRPVLRSLNSGLFLSSCLEHSQSLYDDTWTGIFVNGFSVAEAVGNWMFERTTEHQHIDCAFPCNPSCANVW
;
A
#
# COMPACT_ATOMS: atom_id res chain seq x y z
N MET A 1 -28.10 5.33 -70.08
CA MET A 1 -27.85 5.87 -71.43
C MET A 1 -26.62 6.75 -71.37
N SER A 2 -25.70 6.46 -72.28
CA SER A 2 -24.32 6.93 -72.39
C SER A 2 -24.21 8.27 -73.12
N ALA A 3 -23.17 9.06 -72.81
CA ALA A 3 -22.32 9.90 -73.71
C ALA A 3 -21.54 10.91 -72.83
N VAL A 4 -20.19 10.96 -72.72
CA VAL A 4 -19.11 11.17 -73.73
C VAL A 4 -19.24 12.58 -74.35
N ASP A 5 -18.29 13.51 -74.26
CA ASP A 5 -16.91 13.60 -74.83
C ASP A 5 -16.16 14.78 -74.13
N LYS A 6 -14.87 14.73 -73.73
CA LYS A 6 -13.55 14.77 -74.43
C LYS A 6 -13.00 16.15 -74.86
N ASP A 7 -11.69 16.27 -74.58
CA ASP A 7 -10.62 17.08 -75.20
C ASP A 7 -10.71 18.62 -75.06
N GLY A 8 -9.68 19.40 -74.73
CA GLY A 8 -8.24 19.18 -74.59
C GLY A 8 -7.49 20.50 -74.90
N TYR A 9 -6.50 20.86 -74.04
CA TYR A 9 -5.39 21.84 -74.25
C TYR A 9 -5.71 23.37 -74.29
N LEU A 10 -5.36 24.17 -73.27
CA LEU A 10 -4.05 24.76 -72.84
C LEU A 10 -3.65 26.08 -73.55
N LEU A 11 -3.70 27.21 -72.83
CA LEU A 11 -2.83 28.37 -73.02
C LEU A 11 -2.40 28.98 -71.68
N ARG A 12 -1.19 29.53 -71.69
CA ARG A 12 -0.23 29.74 -70.60
C ARG A 12 0.15 31.22 -70.57
N GLN A 13 0.17 31.85 -69.39
CA GLN A 13 1.01 33.00 -68.94
C GLN A 13 0.34 33.63 -67.70
N GLN A 14 0.98 34.11 -66.64
CA GLN A 14 2.37 34.10 -66.21
C GLN A 14 2.36 34.50 -64.71
N ARG A 15 3.11 33.73 -63.90
CA ARG A 15 3.82 34.04 -62.65
C ARG A 15 3.51 35.36 -61.87
N SER A 16 3.21 35.20 -60.57
CA SER A 16 4.12 35.61 -59.49
C SER A 16 3.92 34.77 -58.22
N HIS A 17 5.04 34.48 -57.55
CA HIS A 17 5.19 33.62 -56.37
C HIS A 17 4.70 34.32 -55.09
N ASN A 18 3.99 33.60 -54.20
CA ASN A 18 4.49 33.37 -52.84
C ASN A 18 3.82 32.18 -52.13
N SER A 19 4.67 31.31 -51.59
CA SER A 19 4.48 30.11 -50.76
C SER A 19 3.70 30.38 -49.45
N SER A 20 2.74 29.56 -49.05
CA SER A 20 2.80 28.24 -48.36
C SER A 20 2.77 28.30 -46.83
N SER A 21 2.03 27.34 -46.26
CA SER A 21 2.13 26.79 -44.90
C SER A 21 1.41 27.54 -43.77
N TYR A 22 0.08 27.37 -43.69
CA TYR A 22 -0.69 27.66 -42.46
C TYR A 22 -1.73 26.57 -42.08
N GLY A 23 -1.71 25.42 -42.77
CA GLY A 23 -2.72 24.36 -42.59
C GLY A 23 -2.25 23.06 -41.93
N HIS A 24 -0.95 22.92 -41.60
CA HIS A 24 -0.40 21.66 -41.06
C HIS A 24 0.18 21.77 -39.64
N PHE A 25 0.29 22.98 -39.09
CA PHE A 25 0.88 23.18 -37.76
C PHE A 25 -0.11 23.07 -36.58
N ARG A 26 -1.42 23.18 -36.80
CA ARG A 26 -2.40 23.10 -35.70
C ARG A 26 -2.77 21.66 -35.29
N THR A 27 -2.67 20.69 -36.19
CA THR A 27 -3.04 19.30 -35.89
C THR A 27 -1.91 18.52 -35.21
N ILE A 28 -0.65 18.94 -35.39
CA ILE A 28 0.53 18.27 -34.83
C ILE A 28 0.83 18.74 -33.39
N PHE A 29 0.46 19.97 -33.02
CA PHE A 29 0.69 20.48 -31.66
C PHE A 29 -0.34 19.99 -30.62
N ILE A 30 -1.53 19.57 -31.05
CA ILE A 30 -2.56 19.04 -30.13
C ILE A 30 -2.31 17.55 -29.85
N SER A 31 -1.77 16.78 -30.81
CA SER A 31 -1.43 15.38 -30.58
C SER A 31 -0.14 15.21 -29.76
N SER A 32 0.86 16.09 -29.93
CA SER A 32 2.10 16.06 -29.15
C SER A 32 1.89 16.56 -27.71
N GLY A 33 1.02 17.55 -27.51
CA GLY A 33 0.65 18.05 -26.18
C GLY A 33 -0.12 17.03 -25.33
N LEU A 34 -1.13 16.36 -25.89
CA LEU A 34 -1.85 15.28 -25.20
C LEU A 34 -0.97 14.05 -24.99
N SER A 35 -0.12 13.69 -25.97
CA SER A 35 0.83 12.58 -25.80
C SER A 35 1.85 12.88 -24.70
N CYS A 36 2.37 14.11 -24.62
CA CYS A 36 3.30 14.51 -23.57
C CYS A 36 2.60 14.60 -22.20
N LEU A 37 1.37 15.11 -22.11
CA LEU A 37 0.61 15.16 -20.86
C LEU A 37 0.25 13.76 -20.36
N MET A 38 -0.19 12.86 -21.26
CA MET A 38 -0.43 11.45 -20.93
C MET A 38 0.87 10.75 -20.54
N THR A 39 1.99 11.04 -21.22
CA THR A 39 3.30 10.47 -20.87
C THR A 39 3.79 11.00 -19.52
N VAL A 40 3.57 12.28 -19.19
CA VAL A 40 3.89 12.87 -17.88
C VAL A 40 2.97 12.34 -16.78
N LEU A 41 1.68 12.13 -17.06
CA LEU A 41 0.75 11.50 -16.13
C LEU A 41 1.08 10.03 -15.91
N ILE A 42 1.45 9.30 -16.96
CA ILE A 42 1.92 7.91 -16.89
C ILE A 42 3.26 7.84 -16.17
N ILE A 43 4.22 8.73 -16.43
CA ILE A 43 5.50 8.77 -15.72
C ILE A 43 5.30 9.20 -14.26
N SER A 44 4.43 10.17 -13.96
CA SER A 44 4.09 10.56 -12.58
C SER A 44 3.36 9.43 -11.85
N PHE A 45 2.48 8.70 -12.53
CA PHE A 45 1.80 7.51 -12.02
C PHE A 45 2.79 6.34 -11.82
N LEU A 46 3.72 6.12 -12.74
CA LEU A 46 4.78 5.12 -12.65
C LEU A 46 5.81 5.48 -11.58
N LEU A 47 6.17 6.76 -11.41
CA LEU A 47 7.07 7.24 -10.35
C LEU A 47 6.41 7.17 -8.96
N ARG A 48 5.11 7.50 -8.86
CA ARG A 48 4.34 7.35 -7.60
C ARG A 48 4.11 5.89 -7.22
N ASN A 49 3.91 5.00 -8.20
CA ASN A 49 3.79 3.56 -7.95
C ASN A 49 5.15 2.88 -7.73
N THR A 50 6.23 3.34 -8.39
CA THR A 50 7.59 2.82 -8.15
C THR A 50 8.17 3.30 -6.82
N ALA A 51 7.75 4.46 -6.29
CA ALA A 51 8.04 4.83 -4.90
C ALA A 51 7.55 3.72 -3.95
N PHE A 52 6.28 3.28 -4.08
CA PHE A 52 5.72 2.13 -3.35
C PHE A 52 6.51 0.83 -3.51
N VAL A 53 6.99 0.53 -4.71
CA VAL A 53 7.82 -0.64 -4.99
C VAL A 53 9.23 -0.50 -4.39
N ASN A 54 9.81 0.69 -4.30
CA ASN A 54 11.17 0.87 -3.79
C ASN A 54 11.29 0.85 -2.27
N ILE A 55 10.18 1.09 -1.55
CA ILE A 55 10.19 1.21 -0.10
C ILE A 55 10.32 -0.13 0.60
N TYR A 56 9.63 -1.16 0.10
CA TYR A 56 9.73 -2.49 0.72
C TYR A 56 10.96 -3.29 0.25
N ILE A 57 11.85 -2.73 -0.61
CA ILE A 57 13.12 -3.24 -1.23
C ILE A 57 13.24 -2.61 -2.65
N PRO A 58 14.39 -1.99 -3.01
CA PRO A 58 14.58 -1.39 -4.33
C PRO A 58 14.56 -2.37 -5.50
N ASN A 59 14.03 -1.94 -6.65
CA ASN A 59 14.17 -2.63 -7.93
C ASN A 59 15.65 -2.90 -8.26
N SER A 60 16.04 -4.17 -8.42
CA SER A 60 17.36 -4.53 -8.97
C SER A 60 17.36 -4.34 -10.49
N ALA A 61 17.32 -3.09 -10.92
CA ALA A 61 17.50 -2.71 -12.32
C ALA A 61 18.19 -1.34 -12.43
N SER A 62 19.34 -1.19 -11.77
CA SER A 62 20.35 -0.23 -12.20
C SER A 62 21.73 -0.88 -12.07
N SER A 63 22.38 -1.03 -13.22
CA SER A 63 23.78 -1.42 -13.30
C SER A 63 24.64 -0.31 -12.68
N GLN A 64 25.64 -0.72 -11.90
CA GLN A 64 26.63 0.08 -11.16
C GLN A 64 26.18 0.58 -9.77
N THR A 65 26.08 -0.34 -8.81
CA THR A 65 26.22 -0.01 -7.38
C THR A 65 27.64 -0.35 -6.91
N SER A 66 28.26 0.58 -6.19
CA SER A 66 29.62 0.42 -5.67
C SER A 66 29.66 -0.67 -4.58
N LYS A 67 30.82 -1.33 -4.39
CA LYS A 67 31.03 -2.33 -3.32
C LYS A 67 30.63 -1.85 -1.92
N HIS A 68 30.56 -0.54 -1.68
CA HIS A 68 30.14 0.04 -0.40
C HIS A 68 28.63 -0.02 -0.13
N ASP A 69 27.76 -0.10 -1.14
CA ASP A 69 26.30 -0.23 -0.94
C ASP A 69 25.86 -1.65 -0.59
N GLN A 70 26.73 -2.64 -0.85
CA GLN A 70 26.49 -4.05 -0.58
C GLN A 70 26.70 -4.42 0.90
N GLU A 71 27.42 -3.58 1.66
CA GLU A 71 27.75 -3.80 3.08
C GLU A 71 26.74 -3.21 4.09
N ARG A 72 25.62 -2.61 3.65
CA ARG A 72 24.64 -1.93 4.53
C ARG A 72 23.19 -2.45 4.50
N ARG A 73 22.91 -3.65 3.97
CA ARG A 73 21.56 -4.24 4.02
C ARG A 73 21.54 -5.48 4.90
N SER A 74 20.92 -5.35 6.06
CA SER A 74 20.65 -6.47 6.95
C SER A 74 19.39 -7.20 6.47
N TYR A 75 19.49 -8.52 6.32
CA TYR A 75 18.39 -9.42 5.95
C TYR A 75 18.09 -10.32 7.15
N ALA A 76 16.83 -10.72 7.32
CA ALA A 76 16.44 -11.68 8.36
C ALA A 76 16.82 -13.10 7.92
N LYS A 77 18.08 -13.49 8.18
CA LYS A 77 18.63 -14.79 7.73
C LYS A 77 17.95 -16.01 8.36
N ASN A 78 17.27 -15.82 9.48
CA ASN A 78 16.47 -16.85 10.16
C ASN A 78 15.05 -16.98 9.57
N VAL A 79 14.74 -16.27 8.49
CA VAL A 79 13.46 -16.31 7.80
C VAL A 79 13.71 -16.76 6.36
N GLU A 80 13.22 -17.93 5.99
CA GLU A 80 13.56 -18.62 4.74
C GLU A 80 12.40 -18.62 3.74
N LEU A 81 12.71 -18.43 2.45
CA LEU A 81 11.73 -18.53 1.38
C LEU A 81 11.33 -19.98 1.11
N VAL A 82 10.03 -20.27 1.24
CA VAL A 82 9.40 -21.54 0.85
C VAL A 82 8.63 -21.34 -0.45
N MET A 83 9.16 -21.90 -1.54
CA MET A 83 8.51 -21.90 -2.85
C MET A 83 7.54 -23.09 -3.00
N LEU A 84 6.43 -22.89 -3.72
CA LEU A 84 5.43 -23.93 -3.98
C LEU A 84 5.32 -24.28 -5.49
N PRO A 85 6.33 -24.92 -6.11
CA PRO A 85 6.27 -25.28 -7.54
C PRO A 85 5.07 -26.16 -7.93
N PHE A 86 4.60 -27.00 -7.01
CA PHE A 86 3.43 -27.86 -7.26
C PHE A 86 2.13 -27.06 -7.47
N ALA A 87 2.06 -25.83 -6.95
CA ALA A 87 0.89 -24.96 -7.03
C ALA A 87 0.56 -24.54 -8.48
N VAL A 88 1.57 -24.50 -9.35
CA VAL A 88 1.40 -24.21 -10.79
C VAL A 88 0.45 -25.21 -11.44
N LYS A 89 0.58 -26.50 -11.11
CA LYS A 89 -0.32 -27.55 -11.62
C LYS A 89 -1.75 -27.42 -11.09
N GLN A 90 -1.95 -26.69 -10.00
CA GLN A 90 -3.26 -26.38 -9.42
C GLN A 90 -3.81 -25.02 -9.89
N GLY A 91 -3.12 -24.35 -10.81
CA GLY A 91 -3.50 -23.03 -11.32
C GLY A 91 -3.27 -21.88 -10.35
N ALA A 92 -2.56 -22.10 -9.25
CA ALA A 92 -2.09 -21.05 -8.34
C ALA A 92 -0.73 -20.54 -8.82
N VAL A 93 -0.72 -19.35 -9.43
CA VAL A 93 0.47 -18.71 -9.99
C VAL A 93 0.43 -17.20 -9.76
N CYS A 94 1.61 -16.57 -9.63
CA CYS A 94 1.76 -15.11 -9.62
C CYS A 94 1.32 -14.49 -10.96
N LEU A 95 1.28 -13.15 -11.04
CA LEU A 95 0.85 -12.42 -12.24
C LEU A 95 1.58 -12.84 -13.52
N ASP A 96 2.85 -13.23 -13.44
CA ASP A 96 3.67 -13.69 -14.59
C ASP A 96 3.57 -15.20 -14.88
N GLY A 97 2.82 -15.96 -14.08
CA GLY A 97 2.72 -17.41 -14.19
C GLY A 97 3.73 -18.21 -13.34
N SER A 98 4.62 -17.54 -12.62
CA SER A 98 5.57 -18.19 -11.69
C SER A 98 4.87 -18.76 -10.44
N PRO A 99 5.44 -19.78 -9.77
CA PRO A 99 4.84 -20.36 -8.57
C PRO A 99 4.78 -19.36 -7.42
N PRO A 100 3.75 -19.42 -6.55
CA PRO A 100 3.73 -18.65 -5.31
C PRO A 100 4.75 -19.19 -4.29
N GLY A 101 4.96 -18.38 -3.26
CA GLY A 101 5.76 -18.75 -2.10
C GLY A 101 5.39 -17.92 -0.87
N TYR A 102 5.97 -18.28 0.25
CA TYR A 102 5.91 -17.53 1.49
C TYR A 102 7.24 -17.64 2.22
N TYR A 103 7.57 -16.68 3.09
CA TYR A 103 8.69 -16.84 3.99
C TYR A 103 8.26 -17.48 5.29
N PHE A 104 9.13 -18.26 5.92
CA PHE A 104 8.88 -18.94 7.17
C PHE A 104 10.00 -18.73 8.19
N ARG A 105 9.63 -18.44 9.43
CA ARG A 105 10.49 -18.53 10.60
C ARG A 105 9.80 -19.39 11.65
N GLN A 106 10.50 -20.41 12.12
CA GLN A 106 9.99 -21.31 13.16
C GLN A 106 9.96 -20.60 14.52
N GLY A 107 8.84 -20.77 15.25
CA GLY A 107 8.69 -20.29 16.62
C GLY A 107 9.42 -21.17 17.62
N HIS A 108 9.56 -20.68 18.85
CA HIS A 108 10.24 -21.40 19.93
C HIS A 108 9.59 -21.12 21.30
N GLY A 109 10.08 -21.78 22.34
CA GLY A 109 9.64 -21.52 23.72
C GLY A 109 8.13 -21.62 23.91
N ALA A 110 7.54 -20.63 24.58
CA ALA A 110 6.11 -20.59 24.87
C ALA A 110 5.26 -20.22 23.64
N GLY A 111 5.83 -19.49 22.69
CA GLY A 111 5.23 -19.09 21.42
C GLY A 111 5.22 -20.15 20.33
N GLY A 112 5.94 -21.26 20.50
CA GLY A 112 6.14 -22.29 19.46
C GLY A 112 4.86 -22.97 18.92
N ASN A 113 3.73 -22.86 19.62
CA ASN A 113 2.41 -23.35 19.16
C ASN A 113 1.49 -22.23 18.65
N ASN A 114 1.97 -20.99 18.58
CA ASN A 114 1.23 -19.85 18.06
C ASN A 114 1.84 -19.40 16.72
N TRP A 115 1.01 -18.77 15.89
CA TRP A 115 1.35 -18.45 14.51
C TRP A 115 0.93 -17.04 14.15
N ILE A 116 1.79 -16.35 13.41
CA ILE A 116 1.45 -15.12 12.68
C ILE A 116 1.47 -15.46 11.19
N ILE A 117 0.39 -15.15 10.48
CA ILE A 117 0.40 -15.12 9.01
C ILE A 117 0.24 -13.67 8.60
N HIS A 118 1.34 -13.07 8.11
CA HIS A 118 1.38 -11.67 7.72
C HIS A 118 1.24 -11.51 6.20
N PHE A 119 0.36 -10.59 5.79
CA PHE A 119 0.11 -10.19 4.41
C PHE A 119 0.86 -8.89 4.13
N PHE A 120 1.86 -8.93 3.25
CA PHE A 120 2.57 -7.72 2.85
C PHE A 120 1.69 -6.79 2.00
N GLY A 121 1.89 -5.49 2.20
CA GLY A 121 1.35 -4.45 1.35
C GLY A 121 2.13 -4.28 0.04
N GLY A 122 1.70 -3.31 -0.77
CA GLY A 122 2.35 -2.99 -2.04
C GLY A 122 1.40 -2.46 -3.11
N ALA A 123 0.35 -1.73 -2.72
CA ALA A 123 -0.70 -1.23 -3.62
C ALA A 123 -1.31 -2.34 -4.52
N TRP A 124 -1.87 -1.95 -5.66
CA TRP A 124 -2.59 -2.84 -6.58
C TRP A 124 -2.23 -2.51 -8.04
N CYS A 125 -2.74 -3.30 -8.98
CA CYS A 125 -2.86 -2.89 -10.39
C CYS A 125 -4.35 -2.79 -10.77
N PHE A 126 -4.67 -1.94 -11.75
CA PHE A 126 -6.04 -1.49 -12.00
C PHE A 126 -6.52 -1.80 -13.42
N ASP A 127 -5.61 -2.16 -14.32
CA ASP A 127 -5.91 -2.55 -15.68
C ASP A 127 -4.89 -3.60 -16.18
N GLU A 128 -5.15 -4.18 -17.35
CA GLU A 128 -4.35 -5.29 -17.87
C GLU A 128 -2.88 -4.87 -18.12
N GLU A 129 -2.65 -3.64 -18.60
CA GLU A 129 -1.31 -3.13 -18.87
C GLU A 129 -0.52 -2.86 -17.56
N SER A 130 -1.14 -2.20 -16.57
CA SER A 130 -0.51 -1.98 -15.26
C SER A 130 -0.22 -3.28 -14.53
N CYS A 131 -1.07 -4.30 -14.68
CA CYS A 131 -0.81 -5.63 -14.13
C CYS A 131 0.31 -6.35 -14.89
N LEU A 132 0.42 -6.17 -16.22
CA LEU A 132 1.56 -6.66 -16.99
C LEU A 132 2.88 -5.99 -16.59
N GLN A 133 2.87 -4.69 -16.30
CA GLN A 133 4.07 -4.03 -15.80
C GLN A 133 4.43 -4.51 -14.39
N ARG A 134 3.42 -4.72 -13.53
CA ARG A 134 3.60 -5.26 -12.19
C ARG A 134 4.17 -6.68 -12.20
N SER A 135 3.78 -7.52 -13.17
CA SER A 135 4.29 -8.90 -13.31
C SER A 135 5.81 -8.97 -13.51
N LYS A 136 6.43 -7.88 -13.97
CA LYS A 136 7.89 -7.76 -14.16
C LYS A 136 8.63 -7.31 -12.89
N THR A 137 7.98 -7.38 -11.72
CA THR A 137 8.53 -6.96 -10.44
C THR A 137 8.32 -8.02 -9.36
N ARG A 138 8.96 -7.86 -8.20
CA ARG A 138 8.72 -8.69 -7.01
C ARG A 138 7.28 -8.66 -6.47
N LEU A 139 6.44 -7.73 -6.94
CA LEU A 139 5.02 -7.65 -6.58
C LEU A 139 4.09 -8.35 -7.58
N GLY A 140 4.67 -9.06 -8.56
CA GLY A 140 3.93 -9.83 -9.56
C GLY A 140 4.64 -11.08 -10.05
N SER A 141 5.86 -11.37 -9.59
CA SER A 141 6.63 -12.54 -9.99
C SER A 141 7.55 -13.03 -8.88
N SER A 142 7.54 -14.35 -8.67
CA SER A 142 8.45 -15.01 -7.73
C SER A 142 9.89 -15.07 -8.21
N ASN A 143 10.15 -14.77 -9.49
CA ASN A 143 11.51 -14.73 -10.04
C ASN A 143 12.36 -13.61 -9.39
N PHE A 144 11.70 -12.67 -8.70
CA PHE A 144 12.34 -11.56 -7.98
C PHE A 144 12.23 -11.68 -6.46
N PHE A 145 11.78 -12.82 -5.92
CA PHE A 145 11.78 -13.02 -4.46
C PHE A 145 13.22 -13.22 -3.95
N PRO A 146 13.71 -12.39 -3.03
CA PRO A 146 14.98 -12.67 -2.38
C PRO A 146 14.87 -13.95 -1.52
N PRO A 147 15.98 -14.65 -1.24
CA PRO A 147 15.95 -15.84 -0.38
C PRO A 147 15.54 -15.52 1.07
N HIS A 148 15.77 -14.29 1.50
CA HIS A 148 15.44 -13.78 2.82
C HIS A 148 14.75 -12.41 2.70
N PRO A 149 13.77 -12.10 3.55
CA PRO A 149 13.21 -10.76 3.61
C PRO A 149 14.20 -9.79 4.26
N PRO A 150 13.96 -8.47 4.15
CA PRO A 150 14.68 -7.47 4.93
C PRO A 150 14.56 -7.77 6.43
N THR A 151 15.44 -7.18 7.24
CA THR A 151 15.29 -7.25 8.70
C THR A 151 13.89 -6.84 9.12
N LEU A 152 13.26 -7.73 9.89
CA LEU A 152 11.89 -7.57 10.38
C LEU A 152 11.90 -6.76 11.67
N GLN A 153 10.90 -5.91 11.82
CA GLN A 153 10.73 -4.93 12.89
C GLN A 153 9.31 -4.99 13.45
N GLY A 154 9.07 -4.27 14.54
CA GLY A 154 7.76 -4.17 15.20
C GLY A 154 7.21 -5.56 15.55
N ILE A 155 5.96 -5.82 15.17
CA ILE A 155 5.26 -7.09 15.44
C ILE A 155 5.92 -8.33 14.79
N LEU A 156 6.79 -8.14 13.79
CA LEU A 156 7.48 -9.22 13.10
C LEU A 156 8.90 -9.45 13.64
N SER A 157 9.39 -8.59 14.53
CA SER A 157 10.70 -8.71 15.16
C SER A 157 10.79 -9.98 16.02
N ASP A 158 11.95 -10.63 16.04
CA ASP A 158 12.30 -11.72 16.97
C ASP A 158 13.00 -11.21 18.24
N ASN A 159 13.08 -9.89 18.42
CA ASN A 159 13.63 -9.27 19.62
C ASN A 159 12.53 -9.10 20.68
N ASP A 160 12.70 -9.77 21.81
CA ASP A 160 11.77 -9.75 22.96
C ASP A 160 11.59 -8.36 23.59
N LYS A 161 12.55 -7.44 23.43
CA LYS A 161 12.42 -6.05 23.91
C LYS A 161 11.55 -5.18 23.01
N ILE A 162 11.45 -5.55 21.73
CA ILE A 162 10.67 -4.82 20.72
C ILE A 162 9.28 -5.45 20.60
N ASN A 163 9.23 -6.78 20.63
CA ASN A 163 8.05 -7.58 20.35
C ASN A 163 7.79 -8.63 21.44
N PRO A 164 7.64 -8.21 22.72
CA PRO A 164 7.64 -9.12 23.87
C PRO A 164 6.57 -10.21 23.81
N ASP A 165 5.46 -9.94 23.13
CA ASP A 165 4.30 -10.81 23.08
C ASP A 165 4.31 -11.82 21.92
N PHE A 166 5.08 -11.54 20.87
CA PHE A 166 5.01 -12.30 19.61
C PHE A 166 6.37 -12.73 19.04
N TYR A 167 7.49 -12.32 19.66
CA TYR A 167 8.85 -12.57 19.15
C TYR A 167 9.16 -14.05 18.89
N ASP A 168 8.58 -14.95 19.71
CA ASP A 168 8.83 -16.39 19.70
C ASP A 168 7.75 -17.20 18.95
N TRP A 169 6.83 -16.54 18.24
CA TRP A 169 5.79 -17.21 17.45
C TRP A 169 6.34 -17.71 16.11
N ASN A 170 5.69 -18.74 15.56
CA ASN A 170 5.92 -19.11 14.16
C ASN A 170 5.46 -17.96 13.26
N LEU A 171 6.25 -17.63 12.25
CA LEU A 171 5.97 -16.52 11.36
C LEU A 171 5.92 -16.99 9.91
N VAL A 172 4.80 -16.74 9.26
CA VAL A 172 4.60 -16.92 7.81
C VAL A 172 4.38 -15.55 7.18
N LEU A 173 5.19 -15.20 6.20
CA LEU A 173 5.04 -13.95 5.44
C LEU A 173 4.62 -14.27 4.01
N LEU A 174 3.40 -13.92 3.63
CA LEU A 174 2.90 -14.21 2.30
C LEU A 174 3.57 -13.30 1.27
N CYS A 175 4.16 -13.90 0.23
CA CYS A 175 4.69 -13.11 -0.87
C CYS A 175 3.54 -12.55 -1.71
N TYR A 176 3.39 -11.22 -1.71
CA TYR A 176 2.32 -10.53 -2.40
C TYR A 176 2.62 -10.39 -3.90
N CYS A 177 2.13 -11.32 -4.72
CA CYS A 177 2.40 -11.37 -6.17
C CYS A 177 1.15 -11.41 -7.07
N ASP A 178 -0.05 -11.15 -6.52
CA ASP A 178 -1.30 -11.18 -7.29
C ASP A 178 -1.82 -9.80 -7.70
N GLY A 179 -1.46 -8.74 -6.97
CA GLY A 179 -1.83 -7.36 -7.28
C GLY A 179 -3.26 -6.94 -6.89
N ALA A 180 -4.01 -7.77 -6.16
CA ALA A 180 -5.40 -7.50 -5.78
C ALA A 180 -5.73 -7.95 -4.35
N SER A 181 -4.80 -7.83 -3.39
CA SER A 181 -5.05 -8.24 -2.00
C SER A 181 -5.61 -9.66 -1.86
N PHE A 182 -5.17 -10.59 -2.71
CA PHE A 182 -5.65 -11.98 -2.75
C PHE A 182 -7.15 -12.15 -3.02
N THR A 183 -7.86 -11.13 -3.53
CA THR A 183 -9.29 -11.24 -3.83
C THR A 183 -9.57 -11.75 -5.25
N GLY A 184 -8.61 -11.62 -6.16
CA GLY A 184 -8.81 -11.89 -7.58
C GLY A 184 -8.83 -13.37 -7.96
N TYR A 185 -9.75 -13.76 -8.84
CA TYR A 185 -9.69 -15.05 -9.55
C TYR A 185 -10.32 -14.97 -10.94
N ARG A 186 -9.50 -15.23 -11.96
CA ARG A 186 -9.96 -15.52 -13.33
C ARG A 186 -9.62 -16.98 -13.65
N SER A 187 -10.44 -17.68 -14.41
CA SER A 187 -10.12 -19.04 -14.88
C SER A 187 -9.05 -19.01 -15.97
N ASP A 188 -9.22 -18.10 -16.92
CA ASP A 188 -8.37 -17.95 -18.10
C ASP A 188 -7.31 -16.87 -17.88
N PRO A 189 -6.11 -17.01 -18.47
CA PRO A 189 -5.13 -15.94 -18.48
C PRO A 189 -5.57 -14.81 -19.41
N VAL A 190 -5.07 -13.61 -19.16
CA VAL A 190 -5.35 -12.41 -19.97
C VAL A 190 -4.18 -12.17 -20.91
N ASN A 191 -4.44 -12.01 -22.20
CA ASN A 191 -3.41 -11.73 -23.21
C ASN A 191 -3.30 -10.23 -23.45
N VAL A 192 -2.14 -9.66 -23.11
CA VAL A 192 -1.78 -8.27 -23.35
C VAL A 192 -0.61 -8.24 -24.32
N ASN A 193 -0.89 -7.92 -25.59
CA ASN A 193 0.12 -7.80 -26.65
C ASN A 193 1.03 -9.05 -26.83
N GLY A 194 0.46 -10.24 -26.67
CA GLY A 194 1.18 -11.52 -26.79
C GLY A 194 1.81 -12.02 -25.49
N GLN A 195 1.69 -11.26 -24.39
CA GLN A 195 2.12 -11.67 -23.05
C GLN A 195 0.91 -12.06 -22.21
N TYR A 196 0.99 -13.18 -21.48
CA TYR A 196 -0.09 -13.62 -20.62
C TYR A 196 0.12 -13.19 -19.18
N ILE A 197 -0.94 -12.68 -18.55
CA ILE A 197 -0.99 -12.38 -17.11
C ILE A 197 -2.08 -13.19 -16.42
N TYR A 198 -1.85 -13.53 -15.15
CA TYR A 198 -2.68 -14.46 -14.38
C TYR A 198 -3.24 -13.82 -13.12
N MET A 199 -4.55 -13.56 -13.09
CA MET A 199 -5.25 -13.07 -11.90
C MET A 199 -5.68 -14.26 -11.03
N ARG A 200 -4.82 -14.67 -10.08
CA ARG A 200 -5.01 -15.90 -9.28
C ARG A 200 -4.83 -15.71 -7.77
N GLY A 201 -4.95 -14.47 -7.27
CA GLY A 201 -4.76 -14.14 -5.86
C GLY A 201 -5.51 -15.06 -4.88
N LYS A 202 -6.81 -15.28 -5.11
CA LYS A 202 -7.60 -16.18 -4.25
C LYS A 202 -7.06 -17.61 -4.26
N LYS A 203 -6.64 -18.09 -5.43
CA LYS A 203 -6.11 -19.44 -5.63
C LYS A 203 -4.72 -19.62 -5.00
N ILE A 204 -3.88 -18.59 -5.04
CA ILE A 204 -2.60 -18.56 -4.32
C ILE A 204 -2.84 -18.72 -2.81
N LEU A 205 -3.76 -17.93 -2.24
CA LEU A 205 -4.06 -17.99 -0.82
C LEU A 205 -4.59 -19.38 -0.41
N GLU A 206 -5.52 -19.95 -1.18
CA GLU A 206 -6.01 -21.32 -0.97
C GLU A 206 -4.87 -22.33 -0.84
N VAL A 207 -3.96 -22.36 -1.82
CA VAL A 207 -2.88 -23.35 -1.86
C VAL A 207 -1.87 -23.14 -0.75
N ILE A 208 -1.59 -21.90 -0.36
CA ILE A 208 -0.69 -21.63 0.77
C ILE A 208 -1.32 -22.11 2.09
N ILE A 209 -2.60 -21.82 2.35
CA ILE A 209 -3.27 -22.30 3.57
C ILE A 209 -3.32 -23.84 3.59
N ASP A 210 -3.62 -24.47 2.45
CA ASP A 210 -3.60 -25.93 2.33
C ASP A 210 -2.21 -26.52 2.61
N GLN A 211 -1.15 -25.87 2.13
CA GLN A 211 0.23 -26.27 2.44
C GLN A 211 0.55 -26.13 3.92
N LEU A 212 0.15 -25.03 4.57
CA LEU A 212 0.40 -24.83 5.99
C LEU A 212 -0.32 -25.89 6.83
N LEU A 213 -1.53 -26.31 6.46
CA LEU A 213 -2.26 -27.38 7.14
C LEU A 213 -1.60 -28.77 7.05
N GLN A 214 -0.61 -28.94 6.17
CA GLN A 214 0.23 -30.15 6.14
C GLN A 214 1.40 -30.11 7.15
N SER A 215 1.56 -29.00 7.87
CA SER A 215 2.59 -28.80 8.89
C SER A 215 1.99 -28.76 10.31
N GLU A 216 2.82 -28.45 11.32
CA GLU A 216 2.39 -28.26 12.71
C GLU A 216 1.39 -27.11 12.90
N PHE A 217 1.23 -26.22 11.91
CA PHE A 217 0.18 -25.20 11.93
C PHE A 217 -1.23 -25.78 12.16
N ARG A 218 -1.50 -27.01 11.69
CA ARG A 218 -2.79 -27.69 11.95
C ARG A 218 -3.09 -27.88 13.45
N ASN A 219 -2.05 -27.87 14.29
CA ASN A 219 -2.12 -28.06 15.73
C ASN A 219 -1.95 -26.72 16.49
N ALA A 220 -1.97 -25.59 15.80
CA ALA A 220 -1.78 -24.28 16.42
C ALA A 220 -2.78 -24.04 17.56
N LYS A 221 -2.33 -23.36 18.60
CA LYS A 221 -3.21 -22.85 19.66
C LYS A 221 -3.86 -21.55 19.22
N ARG A 222 -3.08 -20.65 18.61
CA ARG A 222 -3.49 -19.32 18.18
C ARG A 222 -2.95 -18.98 16.81
N LEU A 223 -3.76 -18.27 16.04
CA LEU A 223 -3.38 -17.62 14.80
C LEU A 223 -3.70 -16.13 14.90
N LEU A 224 -2.67 -15.30 14.71
CA LEU A 224 -2.83 -13.89 14.38
C LEU A 224 -2.66 -13.72 12.87
N LEU A 225 -3.74 -13.43 12.17
CA LEU A 225 -3.66 -12.87 10.83
C LEU A 225 -3.21 -11.41 10.98
N SER A 226 -2.23 -10.99 10.22
CA SER A 226 -1.75 -9.61 10.25
C SER A 226 -1.54 -9.12 8.84
N GLY A 227 -1.69 -7.83 8.60
CA GLY A 227 -1.36 -7.26 7.32
C GLY A 227 -1.27 -5.77 7.41
N THR A 228 -0.55 -5.19 6.45
CA THR A 228 -0.31 -3.76 6.37
C THR A 228 -0.71 -3.24 4.99
N SER A 229 -1.36 -2.06 4.92
CA SER A 229 -1.74 -1.42 3.65
C SER A 229 -2.63 -2.36 2.79
N ALA A 230 -2.27 -2.63 1.53
CA ALA A 230 -2.96 -3.62 0.70
C ALA A 230 -3.04 -5.03 1.34
N GLY A 231 -2.06 -5.42 2.15
CA GLY A 231 -2.09 -6.68 2.88
C GLY A 231 -3.10 -6.66 4.04
N SER A 232 -3.29 -5.49 4.68
CA SER A 232 -4.34 -5.31 5.69
C SER A 232 -5.74 -5.39 5.07
N LEU A 233 -5.92 -4.86 3.86
CA LEU A 233 -7.14 -5.09 3.09
C LEU A 233 -7.34 -6.59 2.80
N ALA A 234 -6.26 -7.30 2.42
CA ALA A 234 -6.32 -8.74 2.17
C ALA A 234 -6.78 -9.52 3.41
N VAL A 235 -6.28 -9.16 4.61
CA VAL A 235 -6.73 -9.73 5.89
C VAL A 235 -8.22 -9.48 6.09
N THR A 236 -8.68 -8.22 5.93
CA THR A 236 -10.11 -7.89 6.12
C THR A 236 -11.00 -8.71 5.19
N MET A 237 -10.60 -8.91 3.93
CA MET A 237 -11.40 -9.65 2.94
C MET A 237 -11.33 -11.17 3.10
N ASN A 238 -10.26 -11.70 3.69
CA ASN A 238 -10.01 -13.15 3.72
C ASN A 238 -9.99 -13.76 5.12
N ALA A 239 -10.15 -13.00 6.20
CA ALA A 239 -10.10 -13.52 7.56
C ALA A 239 -11.10 -14.68 7.78
N ASP A 240 -12.35 -14.49 7.38
CA ASP A 240 -13.40 -15.52 7.53
C ASP A 240 -13.18 -16.70 6.59
N PHE A 241 -12.66 -16.45 5.39
CA PHE A 241 -12.23 -17.52 4.49
C PHE A 241 -11.15 -18.38 5.14
N VAL A 242 -10.10 -17.79 5.71
CA VAL A 242 -9.05 -18.54 6.42
C VAL A 242 -9.66 -19.28 7.62
N ARG A 243 -10.49 -18.60 8.42
CA ARG A 243 -11.18 -19.19 9.58
C ARG A 243 -11.98 -20.43 9.19
N SER A 244 -12.63 -20.42 8.03
CA SER A 244 -13.43 -21.54 7.51
C SER A 244 -12.61 -22.77 7.09
N ARG A 245 -11.32 -22.57 6.76
CA ARG A 245 -10.43 -23.60 6.21
C ARG A 245 -9.60 -24.30 7.29
N ILE A 246 -9.47 -23.70 8.47
CA ILE A 246 -8.59 -24.18 9.55
C ILE A 246 -9.39 -24.79 10.71
N PRO A 247 -8.77 -25.67 11.54
CA PRO A 247 -9.45 -26.30 12.67
C PRO A 247 -10.17 -25.32 13.60
N LYS A 248 -11.35 -25.72 14.10
CA LYS A 248 -12.15 -24.89 15.01
C LYS A 248 -11.46 -24.62 16.36
N SER A 249 -10.52 -25.49 16.75
CA SER A 249 -9.72 -25.38 17.98
C SER A 249 -8.70 -24.24 17.99
N ILE A 250 -8.33 -23.71 16.82
CA ILE A 250 -7.41 -22.58 16.70
C ILE A 250 -8.18 -21.30 17.04
N ASP A 251 -7.69 -20.52 18.01
CA ASP A 251 -8.17 -19.15 18.27
C ASP A 251 -7.60 -18.21 17.20
N VAL A 252 -8.47 -17.59 16.40
CA VAL A 252 -8.10 -16.79 15.23
C VAL A 252 -8.53 -15.37 15.45
N ARG A 253 -7.57 -14.44 15.33
CA ARG A 253 -7.81 -13.01 15.36
C ARG A 253 -7.04 -12.33 14.25
N ALA A 254 -7.43 -11.12 13.88
CA ALA A 254 -6.80 -10.37 12.80
C ALA A 254 -6.40 -8.95 13.21
N LEU A 255 -5.15 -8.58 12.98
CA LEU A 255 -4.66 -7.20 13.05
C LEU A 255 -4.66 -6.58 11.65
N VAL A 256 -5.36 -5.46 11.49
CA VAL A 256 -5.46 -4.76 10.21
C VAL A 256 -4.82 -3.36 10.35
N ASP A 257 -3.57 -3.23 9.87
CA ASP A 257 -2.76 -2.02 9.98
C ASP A 257 -2.79 -1.18 8.69
N SER A 258 -3.27 0.05 8.76
CA SER A 258 -3.32 0.99 7.62
C SER A 258 -4.06 0.46 6.37
N GLY A 259 -4.97 -0.50 6.53
CA GLY A 259 -5.82 -1.03 5.46
C GLY A 259 -7.28 -0.64 5.55
N TYR A 260 -7.68 0.18 6.55
CA TYR A 260 -9.03 0.71 6.64
C TYR A 260 -9.20 1.91 5.69
N PHE A 261 -9.12 1.65 4.38
CA PHE A 261 -9.28 2.68 3.37
C PHE A 261 -10.70 3.26 3.42
N VAL A 262 -10.80 4.59 3.56
CA VAL A 262 -12.07 5.31 3.58
C VAL A 262 -12.56 5.63 2.16
N ASP A 263 -13.85 5.42 1.94
CA ASP A 263 -14.59 5.74 0.72
C ASP A 263 -14.90 7.24 0.69
N VAL A 264 -13.96 8.03 0.15
CA VAL A 264 -14.01 9.48 0.15
C VAL A 264 -13.50 10.06 -1.17
N ALA A 265 -14.05 11.21 -1.56
CA ALA A 265 -13.62 11.97 -2.73
C ALA A 265 -12.33 12.77 -2.44
N ALA A 266 -11.61 13.08 -3.51
CA ALA A 266 -10.51 14.05 -3.50
C ALA A 266 -11.01 15.46 -3.17
N LEU A 267 -10.09 16.38 -2.82
CA LEU A 267 -10.44 17.79 -2.65
C LEU A 267 -10.93 18.45 -3.94
N SER A 268 -10.51 17.94 -5.09
CA SER A 268 -11.02 18.34 -6.40
C SER A 268 -12.46 17.88 -6.67
N GLY A 269 -13.03 17.01 -5.81
CA GLY A 269 -14.31 16.34 -6.02
C GLY A 269 -14.22 15.03 -6.82
N GLU A 270 -13.04 14.65 -7.31
CA GLU A 270 -12.85 13.41 -8.05
C GLU A 270 -12.91 12.18 -7.12
N ASN A 271 -13.60 11.13 -7.56
CA ASN A 271 -13.75 9.88 -6.80
C ASN A 271 -12.62 8.87 -7.13
N MET A 272 -11.37 9.28 -6.91
CA MET A 272 -10.19 8.49 -7.33
C MET A 272 -10.15 7.07 -6.73
N ILE A 273 -10.31 6.92 -5.41
CA ILE A 273 -10.26 5.58 -4.79
C ILE A 273 -11.39 4.66 -5.26
N ASN A 274 -12.55 5.22 -5.55
CA ASN A 274 -13.68 4.46 -6.09
C ASN A 274 -13.39 3.94 -7.50
N LYS A 275 -12.81 4.80 -8.35
CA LYS A 275 -12.36 4.40 -9.69
C LYS A 275 -11.36 3.25 -9.58
N HIS A 276 -10.31 3.43 -8.78
CA HIS A 276 -9.28 2.41 -8.56
C HIS A 276 -9.84 1.08 -8.02
N PHE A 277 -10.69 1.12 -6.99
CA PHE A 277 -11.25 -0.11 -6.41
C PHE A 277 -12.19 -0.80 -7.38
N LYS A 278 -13.00 -0.05 -8.14
CA LYS A 278 -13.84 -0.63 -9.18
C LYS A 278 -12.99 -1.29 -10.28
N GLU A 279 -11.96 -0.59 -10.77
CA GLU A 279 -11.06 -1.08 -11.81
C GLU A 279 -10.30 -2.34 -11.35
N MET A 280 -9.73 -2.32 -10.14
CA MET A 280 -9.12 -3.50 -9.51
C MET A 280 -10.10 -4.67 -9.41
N PHE A 281 -11.32 -4.41 -8.91
CA PHE A 281 -12.34 -5.45 -8.74
C PHE A 281 -12.70 -6.11 -10.07
N ASP A 282 -12.88 -5.31 -11.12
CA ASP A 282 -13.29 -5.77 -12.43
C ASP A 282 -12.15 -6.52 -13.15
N VAL A 283 -10.93 -5.96 -13.20
CA VAL A 283 -9.80 -6.57 -13.93
C VAL A 283 -9.37 -7.90 -13.30
N HIS A 284 -9.46 -8.04 -11.99
CA HIS A 284 -9.11 -9.26 -11.25
C HIS A 284 -10.28 -10.24 -11.06
N ASN A 285 -11.51 -9.86 -11.40
CA ASN A 285 -12.73 -10.60 -11.08
C ASN A 285 -12.82 -10.97 -9.59
N SER A 286 -12.79 -9.95 -8.73
CA SER A 286 -12.69 -10.10 -7.27
C SER A 286 -13.98 -10.48 -6.56
N VAL A 287 -15.08 -10.74 -7.29
CA VAL A 287 -16.40 -11.02 -6.68
C VAL A 287 -16.39 -12.23 -5.74
N GLY A 288 -15.58 -13.25 -6.03
CA GLY A 288 -15.43 -14.43 -5.17
C GLY A 288 -14.38 -14.28 -4.06
N GLY A 289 -13.70 -13.14 -3.98
CA GLY A 289 -12.67 -12.87 -2.99
C GLY A 289 -13.01 -11.77 -1.98
N VAL A 290 -14.07 -11.00 -2.22
CA VAL A 290 -14.69 -10.16 -1.19
C VAL A 290 -15.69 -10.98 -0.38
N ASP A 291 -16.16 -10.43 0.73
CA ASP A 291 -17.20 -11.05 1.54
C ASP A 291 -18.49 -11.29 0.73
N GLU A 292 -19.01 -12.52 0.79
CA GLU A 292 -20.17 -12.94 -0.02
C GLU A 292 -21.44 -12.22 0.43
N ASP A 293 -21.64 -12.02 1.74
CA ASP A 293 -22.84 -11.39 2.28
C ASP A 293 -22.86 -9.90 1.94
N CYS A 294 -21.71 -9.24 2.03
CA CYS A 294 -21.53 -7.89 1.51
C CYS A 294 -21.88 -7.82 0.02
N ALA A 295 -21.30 -8.70 -0.80
CA ALA A 295 -21.53 -8.70 -2.25
C ALA A 295 -22.99 -9.01 -2.64
N ARG A 296 -23.70 -9.83 -1.83
CA ARG A 296 -25.14 -10.10 -1.99
C ARG A 296 -26.00 -8.90 -1.58
N GLY A 297 -25.56 -8.11 -0.60
CA GLY A 297 -26.24 -6.89 -0.15
C GLY A 297 -26.21 -5.76 -1.18
N PHE A 298 -25.23 -5.73 -2.08
CA PHE A 298 -25.13 -4.74 -3.16
C PHE A 298 -25.69 -5.24 -4.49
N ARG A 299 -26.22 -4.29 -5.29
CA ARG A 299 -26.51 -4.53 -6.72
C ARG A 299 -25.21 -4.91 -7.45
N PRO A 300 -25.28 -5.72 -8.53
CA PRO A 300 -24.09 -6.18 -9.25
C PRO A 300 -23.07 -5.09 -9.60
N SER A 301 -23.53 -3.92 -10.05
CA SER A 301 -22.67 -2.78 -10.43
C SER A 301 -21.96 -2.07 -9.26
N LEU A 302 -22.30 -2.41 -8.02
CA LEU A 302 -21.74 -1.81 -6.80
C LEU A 302 -21.04 -2.82 -5.88
N ARG A 303 -20.91 -4.09 -6.28
CA ARG A 303 -20.24 -5.13 -5.46
C ARG A 303 -18.80 -4.79 -5.09
N TRP A 304 -18.10 -4.05 -5.94
CA TRP A 304 -16.76 -3.53 -5.67
C TRP A 304 -16.68 -2.63 -4.43
N LYS A 305 -17.79 -2.07 -3.95
CA LYS A 305 -17.83 -1.34 -2.67
C LYS A 305 -17.43 -2.22 -1.48
N CYS A 306 -17.57 -3.53 -1.59
CA CYS A 306 -17.11 -4.46 -0.56
C CYS A 306 -15.58 -4.50 -0.39
N LEU A 307 -14.81 -3.91 -1.29
CA LEU A 307 -13.38 -3.69 -1.06
C LEU A 307 -13.12 -2.60 -0.01
N PHE A 308 -14.09 -1.77 0.36
CA PHE A 308 -13.90 -0.83 1.46
C PHE A 308 -14.31 -1.49 2.79
N PRO A 309 -13.41 -1.53 3.79
CA PRO A 309 -13.73 -2.07 5.10
C PRO A 309 -14.96 -1.42 5.75
N GLN A 310 -15.21 -0.13 5.54
CA GLN A 310 -16.43 0.53 6.06
C GLN A 310 -17.75 -0.08 5.58
N HIS A 311 -17.76 -0.78 4.43
CA HIS A 311 -18.94 -1.47 3.90
C HIS A 311 -18.92 -2.96 4.23
N ALA A 312 -17.73 -3.59 4.27
CA ALA A 312 -17.58 -5.03 4.51
C ALA A 312 -17.52 -5.43 5.98
N PHE A 313 -17.08 -4.56 6.88
CA PHE A 313 -16.74 -4.91 8.27
C PHE A 313 -17.88 -5.59 9.04
N ASN A 314 -19.13 -5.16 8.82
CA ASN A 314 -20.30 -5.75 9.49
C ASN A 314 -20.58 -7.20 9.11
N PHE A 315 -19.95 -7.70 8.04
CA PHE A 315 -20.08 -9.09 7.58
C PHE A 315 -18.91 -9.96 8.03
N VAL A 316 -17.82 -9.35 8.52
CA VAL A 316 -16.66 -10.08 9.03
C VAL A 316 -16.94 -10.59 10.44
N SER A 317 -16.88 -11.90 10.62
CA SER A 317 -17.11 -12.59 11.88
C SER A 317 -15.84 -12.77 12.71
N THR A 318 -14.68 -12.86 12.06
CA THR A 318 -13.38 -12.99 12.74
C THR A 318 -13.06 -11.69 13.50
N PRO A 319 -12.69 -11.76 14.79
CA PRO A 319 -12.31 -10.58 15.57
C PRO A 319 -11.16 -9.79 14.91
N LEU A 320 -11.43 -8.51 14.62
CA LEU A 320 -10.46 -7.58 14.03
C LEU A 320 -9.98 -6.55 15.05
N PHE A 321 -8.68 -6.26 15.07
CA PHE A 321 -8.11 -5.08 15.69
C PHE A 321 -7.66 -4.13 14.59
N VAL A 322 -8.31 -2.97 14.49
CA VAL A 322 -8.01 -1.97 13.48
C VAL A 322 -6.93 -1.04 14.02
N LEU A 323 -5.74 -1.10 13.42
CA LEU A 323 -4.65 -0.17 13.70
C LEU A 323 -4.59 0.84 12.54
N GLN A 324 -4.90 2.09 12.80
CA GLN A 324 -5.10 3.07 11.74
C GLN A 324 -4.62 4.44 12.19
N SER A 325 -4.06 5.23 11.28
CA SER A 325 -3.93 6.67 11.50
C SER A 325 -5.26 7.34 11.14
N ALA A 326 -5.75 8.25 12.00
CA ALA A 326 -6.88 9.12 11.67
C ALA A 326 -6.62 10.00 10.43
N TYR A 327 -5.34 10.16 10.10
CA TYR A 327 -4.78 10.99 9.04
C TYR A 327 -3.84 10.17 8.15
N ASP A 328 -4.27 8.96 7.77
CA ASP A 328 -3.46 8.03 6.96
C ASP A 328 -2.81 8.76 5.77
N GLU A 329 -1.49 8.83 5.82
CA GLU A 329 -0.72 9.73 4.97
C GLU A 329 -0.88 9.34 3.49
N TRP A 330 -0.93 8.03 3.22
CA TRP A 330 -1.17 7.52 1.89
C TRP A 330 -2.51 8.00 1.34
N GLN A 331 -3.58 7.90 2.12
CA GLN A 331 -4.89 8.32 1.66
C GLN A 331 -4.99 9.84 1.50
N LEU A 332 -4.36 10.64 2.37
CA LEU A 332 -4.32 12.09 2.22
C LEU A 332 -3.65 12.51 0.90
N ILE A 333 -2.51 11.92 0.57
CA ILE A 333 -1.75 12.31 -0.63
C ILE A 333 -2.34 11.72 -1.90
N HIS A 334 -2.59 10.42 -1.92
CA HIS A 334 -2.96 9.72 -3.15
C HIS A 334 -4.45 9.77 -3.46
N ILE A 335 -5.30 9.95 -2.44
CA ILE A 335 -6.76 9.99 -2.63
C ILE A 335 -7.31 11.39 -2.40
N ARG A 336 -6.86 12.10 -1.35
CA ARG A 336 -7.36 13.46 -1.08
C ARG A 336 -6.66 14.53 -1.92
N GLY A 337 -5.47 14.24 -2.46
CA GLY A 337 -4.66 15.20 -3.21
C GLY A 337 -4.02 16.27 -2.32
N ILE A 338 -3.84 15.97 -1.03
CA ILE A 338 -3.26 16.87 -0.05
C ILE A 338 -1.77 16.58 0.04
N ASN A 339 -0.96 17.34 -0.68
CA ASN A 339 0.48 17.12 -0.75
C ASN A 339 1.27 18.08 0.12
N CYS A 340 0.62 19.11 0.68
CA CYS A 340 1.25 19.98 1.66
C CYS A 340 2.47 20.71 1.06
N GLN A 341 2.46 20.92 -0.26
CA GLN A 341 3.48 21.62 -1.02
C GLN A 341 3.01 23.06 -1.24
N VAL A 342 3.82 24.02 -0.81
CA VAL A 342 3.60 25.43 -1.16
C VAL A 342 3.74 25.56 -2.69
N PRO A 343 2.81 26.21 -3.41
CA PRO A 343 3.03 26.54 -4.81
C PRO A 343 4.31 27.36 -4.93
N ASP A 344 5.15 27.00 -5.90
CA ASP A 344 6.49 27.53 -6.13
C ASP A 344 6.48 29.07 -6.24
N TYR A 345 6.61 29.74 -5.09
CA TYR A 345 6.79 31.18 -5.00
C TYR A 345 8.26 31.43 -4.70
N SER A 346 9.04 31.45 -5.79
CA SER A 346 10.39 32.00 -5.87
C SER A 346 11.26 31.82 -4.63
N ASP A 347 11.91 30.66 -4.59
CA ASP A 347 13.29 30.44 -4.17
C ASP A 347 14.03 31.68 -3.63
N ASN A 348 13.88 31.95 -2.33
CA ASN A 348 14.71 32.93 -1.60
C ASN A 348 15.18 32.43 -0.23
N PHE A 349 14.93 31.16 0.11
CA PHE A 349 15.45 30.55 1.34
C PHE A 349 16.48 29.43 1.11
N THR A 350 16.76 29.09 -0.16
CA THR A 350 17.73 28.03 -0.51
C THR A 350 19.09 28.56 -0.99
N THR A 351 19.24 29.87 -1.23
CA THR A 351 20.53 30.47 -1.60
C THR A 351 21.21 31.15 -0.40
N LYS A 352 21.82 30.34 0.48
CA LYS A 352 23.11 30.62 1.16
C LYS A 352 23.44 29.54 2.19
N ARG A 353 23.62 28.29 1.75
CA ARG A 353 24.33 27.30 2.59
C ARG A 353 25.17 26.30 1.79
N SER A 354 26.01 26.82 0.92
CA SER A 354 27.38 26.36 0.62
C SER A 354 27.79 27.12 -0.63
N LEU A 355 28.70 28.07 -0.55
CA LEU A 355 30.13 27.87 -0.72
C LEU A 355 30.85 29.08 -0.10
N PHE A 356 32.11 28.90 0.27
CA PHE A 356 32.99 29.79 1.05
C PHE A 356 32.93 29.63 2.57
N ARG A 357 33.47 28.49 3.00
CA ARG A 357 34.27 28.43 4.22
C ARG A 357 35.63 29.08 3.89
N ARG A 358 35.84 30.34 4.29
CA ARG A 358 37.19 30.88 4.50
C ARG A 358 37.19 31.79 5.73
N SER A 359 38.04 31.39 6.68
CA SER A 359 38.47 32.03 7.91
C SER A 359 38.23 33.55 8.01
N THR A 360 37.60 34.02 9.10
CA THR A 360 38.26 34.82 10.15
C THR A 360 37.27 35.13 11.29
N LYS A 361 37.87 35.42 12.46
CA LYS A 361 37.29 35.67 13.79
C LYS A 361 36.10 36.64 13.78
N ASP A 362 35.07 36.38 14.59
CA ASP A 362 34.68 37.29 15.70
C ASP A 362 33.45 36.80 16.49
N THR A 363 33.62 36.87 17.81
CA THR A 363 32.68 37.10 18.93
C THR A 363 31.32 36.37 18.98
N ILE A 364 31.21 35.47 19.95
CA ILE A 364 29.99 34.77 20.39
C ILE A 364 29.14 35.70 21.27
N SER A 365 27.86 35.85 20.93
CA SER A 365 26.79 36.17 21.89
C SER A 365 25.76 35.03 21.85
N PRO A 366 25.28 34.50 22.99
CA PRO A 366 24.39 33.35 22.99
C PRO A 366 22.95 33.80 22.73
N SER A 367 22.49 33.72 21.48
CA SER A 367 21.06 33.81 21.19
C SER A 367 20.38 32.49 21.54
N LYS A 368 19.27 32.59 22.28
CA LYS A 368 18.41 31.49 22.73
C LYS A 368 18.04 30.54 21.57
N PRO A 369 17.91 29.23 21.80
CA PRO A 369 17.48 28.31 20.76
C PRO A 369 16.03 28.61 20.35
N SER A 370 15.79 28.74 19.05
CA SER A 370 14.45 28.77 18.45
C SER A 370 13.82 27.38 18.51
N PRO A 371 12.48 27.25 18.67
CA PRO A 371 11.79 25.97 18.77
C PRO A 371 11.78 25.14 17.46
N ASP A 372 12.21 25.70 16.33
CA ASP A 372 11.99 25.13 14.99
C ASP A 372 13.04 24.11 14.51
N ARG A 373 13.94 23.63 15.38
CA ARG A 373 15.11 22.83 14.95
C ARG A 373 15.00 21.31 15.10
N ASN A 374 13.81 20.74 15.27
CA ASN A 374 13.65 19.31 15.57
C ASN A 374 12.91 18.49 14.50
N TRP A 375 13.08 18.84 13.24
CA TRP A 375 12.45 18.14 12.11
C TRP A 375 13.52 17.38 11.29
N ASN A 376 14.11 16.34 11.87
CA ASN A 376 15.05 15.43 11.17
C ASN A 376 14.31 14.13 10.83
N TYR A 377 13.61 14.13 9.70
CA TYR A 377 12.64 13.09 9.35
C TYR A 377 13.28 11.80 8.79
N LYS A 378 12.74 10.65 9.19
CA LYS A 378 13.05 9.31 8.66
C LYS A 378 11.77 8.71 8.06
N HIS A 379 11.36 9.18 6.88
CA HIS A 379 10.15 8.64 6.26
C HIS A 379 10.41 7.30 5.59
N ILE A 380 9.55 6.34 5.96
CA ILE A 380 9.73 4.97 5.56
C ILE A 380 9.13 4.74 4.17
N HIS A 381 8.17 5.57 3.73
CA HIS A 381 7.50 5.44 2.44
C HIS A 381 7.82 6.50 1.37
N GLY A 382 8.75 7.44 1.60
CA GLY A 382 9.02 8.50 0.61
C GLY A 382 7.76 9.31 0.19
N ILE A 383 6.73 9.24 1.01
CA ILE A 383 5.49 10.02 0.98
C ILE A 383 5.75 11.16 1.97
N TYR A 384 5.35 12.38 1.60
CA TYR A 384 5.61 13.56 2.41
C TYR A 384 4.37 14.45 2.41
N CYS A 385 3.67 14.51 3.55
CA CYS A 385 2.88 15.69 3.89
C CYS A 385 3.59 16.44 5.02
N ARG A 386 3.87 17.72 4.79
CA ARG A 386 4.38 18.63 5.82
C ARG A 386 3.28 19.62 6.22
N PRO A 387 2.51 19.36 7.29
CA PRO A 387 1.43 20.25 7.73
C PRO A 387 1.82 21.74 7.85
N PRO A 388 3.03 22.10 8.32
CA PRO A 388 3.48 23.50 8.31
C PRO A 388 3.56 24.17 6.93
N GLU A 389 3.67 23.39 5.85
CA GLU A 389 3.76 23.86 4.47
C GLU A 389 2.41 23.78 3.72
N CYS A 390 1.37 23.27 4.36
CA CYS A 390 0.03 23.24 3.79
C CYS A 390 -0.54 24.65 3.58
N THR A 391 -1.31 24.79 2.50
CA THR A 391 -2.27 25.88 2.38
C THR A 391 -3.36 25.78 3.47
N ARG A 392 -4.07 26.88 3.74
CA ARG A 392 -5.20 26.87 4.69
C ARG A 392 -6.28 25.85 4.31
N ASN A 393 -6.52 25.67 3.01
CA ASN A 393 -7.51 24.71 2.51
C ASN A 393 -7.06 23.26 2.74
N GLU A 394 -5.79 22.96 2.50
CA GLU A 394 -5.22 21.65 2.81
C GLU A 394 -5.25 21.36 4.30
N MET A 395 -4.87 22.31 5.16
CA MET A 395 -4.97 22.12 6.62
C MET A 395 -6.40 21.89 7.08
N ALA A 396 -7.36 22.67 6.59
CA ALA A 396 -8.76 22.46 6.90
C ALA A 396 -9.24 21.06 6.47
N ALA A 397 -8.77 20.59 5.31
CA ALA A 397 -9.08 19.27 4.81
C ALA A 397 -8.45 18.14 5.63
N ILE A 398 -7.19 18.28 6.07
CA ILE A 398 -6.54 17.35 7.00
C ILE A 398 -7.38 17.26 8.27
N MET A 399 -7.70 18.39 8.89
CA MET A 399 -8.48 18.43 10.12
C MET A 399 -9.88 17.83 9.95
N GLN A 400 -10.53 18.07 8.80
CA GLN A 400 -11.81 17.47 8.46
C GLN A 400 -11.71 15.95 8.25
N TYR A 401 -10.60 15.48 7.68
CA TYR A 401 -10.44 14.07 7.33
C TYR A 401 -10.54 13.15 8.54
N ARG A 402 -10.07 13.56 9.72
CA ARG A 402 -10.29 12.81 10.96
C ARG A 402 -11.77 12.50 11.21
N ASN A 403 -12.66 13.46 10.97
CA ASN A 403 -14.11 13.24 11.14
C ASN A 403 -14.65 12.26 10.11
N VAL A 404 -14.11 12.28 8.88
CA VAL A 404 -14.43 11.30 7.84
C VAL A 404 -13.96 9.90 8.26
N SER A 405 -12.73 9.76 8.76
CA SER A 405 -12.17 8.51 9.26
C SER A 405 -13.00 7.94 10.41
N LEU A 406 -13.34 8.75 11.42
CA LEU A 406 -14.22 8.32 12.51
C LEU A 406 -15.62 7.89 12.05
N PHE A 407 -16.19 8.60 11.07
CA PHE A 407 -17.47 8.22 10.50
C PHE A 407 -17.39 6.85 9.82
N ALA A 408 -16.33 6.63 9.03
CA ALA A 408 -16.09 5.36 8.35
C ALA A 408 -15.83 4.20 9.33
N LEU A 409 -15.23 4.47 10.49
CA LEU A 409 -14.93 3.50 11.55
C LEU A 409 -16.12 3.19 12.48
N ARG A 410 -17.31 3.77 12.26
CA ARG A 410 -18.51 3.48 13.06
C ARG A 410 -18.83 1.99 13.22
N PRO A 411 -18.67 1.12 12.19
CA PRO A 411 -18.82 -0.32 12.37
C PRO A 411 -17.88 -0.90 13.44
N VAL A 412 -16.61 -0.49 13.42
CA VAL A 412 -15.58 -0.91 14.38
C VAL A 412 -15.91 -0.42 15.80
N LEU A 413 -16.27 0.86 15.92
CA LEU A 413 -16.63 1.49 17.20
C LEU A 413 -17.87 0.86 17.87
N ARG A 414 -18.72 0.19 17.11
CA ARG A 414 -19.93 -0.49 17.60
C ARG A 414 -19.70 -1.97 17.87
N SER A 415 -18.59 -2.53 17.42
CA SER A 415 -18.27 -3.94 17.62
C SER A 415 -17.81 -4.18 19.06
N LEU A 416 -18.38 -5.19 19.69
CA LEU A 416 -17.98 -5.63 21.04
C LEU A 416 -16.76 -6.57 21.00
N ASN A 417 -16.46 -7.15 19.84
CA ASN A 417 -15.42 -8.17 19.68
C ASN A 417 -14.18 -7.63 18.95
N SER A 418 -14.21 -6.38 18.52
CA SER A 418 -13.14 -5.75 17.73
C SER A 418 -12.46 -4.65 18.52
N GLY A 419 -11.18 -4.43 18.22
CA GLY A 419 -10.42 -3.31 18.77
C GLY A 419 -10.14 -2.23 17.72
N LEU A 420 -9.77 -1.05 18.21
CA LEU A 420 -9.34 0.09 17.43
C LEU A 420 -8.17 0.77 18.15
N PHE A 421 -7.10 1.02 17.42
CA PHE A 421 -6.07 1.97 17.79
C PHE A 421 -5.98 3.01 16.67
N LEU A 422 -6.49 4.21 16.97
CA LEU A 422 -6.59 5.32 16.03
C LEU A 422 -5.67 6.46 16.47
N SER A 423 -4.47 6.54 15.92
CA SER A 423 -3.48 7.58 16.24
C SER A 423 -3.71 8.88 15.45
N SER A 424 -3.23 10.00 15.97
CA SER A 424 -3.24 11.30 15.27
C SER A 424 -1.98 11.57 14.44
N CYS A 425 -1.05 10.61 14.35
CA CYS A 425 0.19 10.76 13.60
C CYS A 425 -0.12 10.66 12.09
N LEU A 426 0.47 11.49 11.23
CA LEU A 426 0.36 11.25 9.78
C LEU A 426 1.34 10.13 9.43
N GLU A 427 0.82 8.91 9.42
CA GLU A 427 1.61 7.70 9.19
C GLU A 427 0.88 6.76 8.24
N HIS A 428 1.64 5.85 7.65
CA HIS A 428 1.12 4.69 6.95
C HIS A 428 1.94 3.48 7.38
N SER A 429 1.30 2.50 8.03
CA SER A 429 1.91 1.32 8.66
C SER A 429 2.55 1.59 10.03
N GLN A 430 1.93 1.12 11.11
CA GLN A 430 2.40 1.33 12.49
C GLN A 430 2.88 0.06 13.18
N SER A 431 2.66 -1.12 12.58
CA SER A 431 3.03 -2.41 13.18
C SER A 431 4.39 -2.94 12.72
N LEU A 432 4.94 -2.39 11.63
CA LEU A 432 6.13 -2.92 10.95
C LEU A 432 7.44 -2.19 11.27
N TYR A 433 7.40 -1.19 12.15
CA TYR A 433 8.59 -0.39 12.51
C TYR A 433 8.71 -0.29 14.02
N ASP A 434 9.94 -0.40 14.53
CA ASP A 434 10.17 -0.45 15.97
C ASP A 434 9.73 0.86 16.66
N ASP A 435 9.97 2.00 16.01
CA ASP A 435 9.64 3.33 16.47
C ASP A 435 8.13 3.62 16.51
N THR A 436 7.36 3.13 15.54
CA THR A 436 5.89 3.22 15.57
C THR A 436 5.30 2.23 16.56
N TRP A 437 5.74 0.98 16.52
CA TRP A 437 5.22 -0.13 17.31
C TRP A 437 5.38 0.10 18.82
N THR A 438 6.53 0.63 19.23
CA THR A 438 6.84 0.87 20.66
C THR A 438 6.77 2.35 21.06
N GLY A 439 6.80 3.27 20.08
CA GLY A 439 6.93 4.71 20.35
C GLY A 439 5.65 5.53 20.17
N ILE A 440 4.61 5.04 19.49
CA ILE A 440 3.32 5.74 19.39
C ILE A 440 2.43 5.34 20.56
N PHE A 441 1.93 6.32 21.32
CA PHE A 441 1.06 6.13 22.47
C PHE A 441 -0.31 6.78 22.26
N VAL A 442 -1.38 6.08 22.64
CA VAL A 442 -2.74 6.61 22.72
C VAL A 442 -3.36 6.16 24.03
N ASN A 443 -3.92 7.10 24.81
CA ASN A 443 -4.46 6.85 26.15
C ASN A 443 -3.47 6.12 27.10
N GLY A 444 -2.17 6.38 26.95
CA GLY A 444 -1.12 5.78 27.78
C GLY A 444 -0.66 4.39 27.35
N PHE A 445 -1.21 3.82 26.28
CA PHE A 445 -0.80 2.52 25.73
C PHE A 445 -0.03 2.71 24.43
N SER A 446 1.10 2.02 24.29
CA SER A 446 1.77 1.85 23.00
C SER A 446 0.93 0.99 22.05
N VAL A 447 1.25 1.04 20.74
CA VAL A 447 0.64 0.13 19.75
C VAL A 447 0.87 -1.34 20.17
N ALA A 448 2.09 -1.69 20.57
CA ALA A 448 2.45 -3.02 21.03
C ALA A 448 1.59 -3.51 22.20
N GLU A 449 1.44 -2.67 23.24
CA GLU A 449 0.64 -3.00 24.42
C GLU A 449 -0.84 -3.15 24.09
N ALA A 450 -1.40 -2.26 23.27
CA ALA A 450 -2.81 -2.32 22.90
C ALA A 450 -3.15 -3.60 22.12
N VAL A 451 -2.32 -3.95 21.13
CA VAL A 451 -2.50 -5.17 20.32
C VAL A 451 -2.28 -6.42 21.18
N GLY A 452 -1.24 -6.44 22.02
CA GLY A 452 -0.96 -7.55 22.93
C GLY A 452 -2.10 -7.77 23.93
N ASN A 453 -2.55 -6.70 24.59
CA ASN A 453 -3.65 -6.78 25.55
C ASN A 453 -4.95 -7.28 24.90
N TRP A 454 -5.24 -6.88 23.66
CA TRP A 454 -6.38 -7.41 22.93
C TRP A 454 -6.20 -8.88 22.49
N MET A 455 -5.05 -9.26 21.94
CA MET A 455 -4.80 -10.65 21.49
C MET A 455 -4.87 -11.65 22.64
N PHE A 456 -4.41 -11.25 23.82
CA PHE A 456 -4.36 -12.08 25.01
C PHE A 456 -5.52 -11.83 25.99
N GLU A 457 -6.50 -11.01 25.62
CA GLU A 457 -7.68 -10.68 26.45
C GLU A 457 -7.29 -10.19 27.86
N ARG A 458 -6.20 -9.41 27.96
CA ARG A 458 -5.71 -8.87 29.23
C ARG A 458 -6.53 -7.66 29.72
N THR A 459 -7.38 -7.12 28.86
CA THR A 459 -8.23 -5.95 29.12
C THR A 459 -9.57 -6.12 28.42
N THR A 460 -10.58 -5.34 28.83
CA THR A 460 -11.83 -5.15 28.09
C THR A 460 -11.86 -3.82 27.33
N GLU A 461 -10.88 -2.94 27.55
CA GLU A 461 -10.73 -1.68 26.84
C GLU A 461 -9.92 -1.92 25.56
N HIS A 462 -10.63 -1.97 24.42
CA HIS A 462 -10.02 -2.22 23.12
C HIS A 462 -10.11 -1.03 22.17
N GLN A 463 -10.55 0.14 22.65
CA GLN A 463 -10.82 1.32 21.84
C GLN A 463 -9.90 2.46 22.29
N HIS A 464 -8.81 2.68 21.55
CA HIS A 464 -7.83 3.72 21.78
C HIS A 464 -7.96 4.76 20.66
N ILE A 465 -8.65 5.87 20.96
CA ILE A 465 -8.90 6.93 19.99
C ILE A 465 -8.18 8.18 20.44
N ASP A 466 -7.23 8.61 19.64
CA ASP A 466 -6.42 9.77 19.93
C ASP A 466 -7.18 11.09 19.71
N CYS A 467 -6.60 12.19 20.17
CA CYS A 467 -7.15 13.54 19.99
C CYS A 467 -7.07 14.00 18.52
N ALA A 468 -7.20 15.30 18.23
CA ALA A 468 -7.03 15.82 16.88
C ALA A 468 -5.58 16.29 16.68
N PHE A 469 -4.98 16.00 15.53
CA PHE A 469 -3.65 16.50 15.16
C PHE A 469 -3.57 18.03 15.37
N PRO A 470 -2.44 18.58 15.84
CA PRO A 470 -1.17 17.92 16.21
C PRO A 470 -1.03 17.66 17.73
N CYS A 471 -2.03 17.06 18.37
CA CYS A 471 -2.04 16.96 19.83
C CYS A 471 -1.09 15.90 20.43
N ASN A 472 -0.75 14.84 19.68
CA ASN A 472 -0.06 13.69 20.25
C ASN A 472 1.46 13.87 20.18
N PRO A 473 2.15 14.07 21.33
CA PRO A 473 3.58 14.30 21.35
C PRO A 473 4.40 13.06 20.99
N SER A 474 3.82 11.85 21.08
CA SER A 474 4.54 10.61 20.72
C SER A 474 4.78 10.50 19.22
N CYS A 475 3.97 11.19 18.41
CA CYS A 475 4.20 11.26 16.96
C CYS A 475 5.53 11.95 16.64
N ALA A 476 6.00 12.89 17.48
CA ALA A 476 7.21 13.71 17.29
C ALA A 476 8.48 12.90 16.95
N ASN A 477 8.58 11.67 17.44
CA ASN A 477 9.74 10.79 17.27
C ASN A 477 9.67 9.90 16.02
N VAL A 478 8.54 9.91 15.31
CA VAL A 478 8.24 9.07 14.16
C VAL A 478 8.36 9.85 12.84
N TRP A 479 8.13 11.17 12.92
CA TRP A 479 8.42 12.15 11.88
C TRP A 479 9.89 12.09 11.44
#